data_AF-A0A7K3XE72-F1
#
_entry.id   AF-A0A7K3XE72-F1
#
_cell.length_a   1.000
_cell.length_b   1.000
_cell.length_c   1.000
_cell.angle_alpha   90.00
_cell.angle_beta   90.00
_cell.angle_gamma   90.00
#
_symmetry.space_group_name_H-M   'P 1'
#
loop_
_entity.id
_entity.type
_entity.pdbx_description
1 polymer ?
#
loop_
_entity_poly.entity_id
_entity_poly.type
_entity_poly.pdbx_seq_one_letter_code
_entity_poly.pdbx_strand_id
1 'polypeptide(L)'
;MSEVIRFNYLHHNSGDHKKFGSKLFSNPFRMSLDRILQGLKETLIFERYFYPDQVGIKKFKFHRYLKDDYSWYEFESIEYYEDENFKIEELDSSINGFFLDLGHMAF
;
A
#
# COMPACT_ATOMS: atom_id res chain seq x y z
N MET A 1 8.90 -19.22 9.44
CA MET A 1 9.01 -18.06 8.52
C MET A 1 7.86 -17.11 8.84
N SER A 2 8.10 -15.80 8.84
CA SER A 2 7.03 -14.80 8.91
C SER A 2 6.34 -14.72 7.56
N GLU A 3 5.02 -14.66 7.55
CA GLU A 3 4.25 -14.49 6.31
C GLU A 3 4.56 -13.12 5.71
N VAL A 4 4.59 -13.05 4.38
CA VAL A 4 4.75 -11.81 3.64
C VAL A 4 3.41 -11.48 2.99
N ILE A 5 3.03 -10.21 3.06
CA ILE A 5 1.79 -9.70 2.47
C ILE A 5 2.16 -8.78 1.33
N ARG A 6 1.58 -9.01 0.16
CA ARG A 6 1.63 -8.06 -0.94
C ARG A 6 0.42 -7.16 -0.89
N PHE A 7 0.68 -5.86 -0.92
CA PHE A 7 -0.32 -4.81 -1.06
C PHE A 7 -0.24 -4.24 -2.48
N ASN A 8 -1.32 -4.37 -3.24
CA ASN A 8 -1.40 -3.92 -4.62
C ASN A 8 -2.19 -2.61 -4.70
N TYR A 9 -1.71 -1.70 -5.54
CA TYR A 9 -2.31 -0.39 -5.71
C TYR A 9 -2.11 0.13 -7.13
N LEU A 10 -2.91 1.12 -7.51
CA LEU A 10 -2.81 1.76 -8.80
C LEU A 10 -2.99 3.28 -8.72
N HIS A 11 -2.51 3.97 -9.74
CA HIS A 11 -2.75 5.38 -9.95
C HIS A 11 -3.40 5.59 -11.32
N HIS A 12 -4.44 6.45 -11.36
CA HIS A 12 -5.09 6.86 -12.60
C HIS A 12 -4.45 8.14 -13.11
N ASN A 13 -3.93 8.11 -14.33
CA ASN A 13 -3.54 9.34 -15.00
C ASN A 13 -4.73 9.96 -15.76
N SER A 14 -4.60 11.23 -16.13
CA SER A 14 -5.62 12.03 -16.82
C SER A 14 -5.99 11.53 -18.23
N GLY A 15 -5.42 10.42 -18.71
CA GLY A 15 -5.64 9.84 -20.03
C GLY A 15 -6.18 8.41 -20.00
N ASP A 16 -6.84 7.99 -18.92
CA ASP A 16 -7.40 6.63 -18.76
C ASP A 16 -6.34 5.51 -18.67
N HIS A 17 -5.07 5.86 -18.48
CA HIS A 17 -4.03 4.86 -18.26
C HIS A 17 -3.84 4.65 -16.75
N LYS A 18 -3.90 3.39 -16.35
CA LYS A 18 -3.62 2.95 -14.98
C LYS A 18 -2.16 2.54 -14.87
N LYS A 19 -1.52 2.97 -13.79
CA LYS A 19 -0.20 2.47 -13.41
C LYS A 19 -0.30 1.67 -12.13
N PHE A 20 0.07 0.40 -12.22
CA PHE A 20 0.06 -0.53 -11.10
C PHE A 20 1.38 -0.49 -10.35
N GLY A 21 1.30 -0.74 -9.05
CA GLY A 21 2.43 -0.94 -8.15
C GLY A 21 2.06 -1.91 -7.05
N SER A 22 3.07 -2.47 -6.41
CA SER A 22 2.88 -3.33 -5.26
C SER A 22 3.98 -3.09 -4.25
N LYS A 23 3.69 -3.44 -3.00
CA LYS A 23 4.61 -3.32 -1.89
C LYS A 23 4.51 -4.55 -0.99
N LEU A 24 5.66 -5.05 -0.55
CA LEU A 24 5.76 -6.25 0.26
C LEU A 24 5.98 -5.86 1.72
N PHE A 25 5.14 -6.40 2.59
CA PHE A 25 5.15 -6.14 4.02
C PHE A 25 5.36 -7.43 4.80
N SER A 26 6.08 -7.34 5.90
CA SER A 26 6.14 -8.44 6.85
C SER A 26 4.82 -8.52 7.66
N ASN A 27 4.35 -9.75 7.93
CA ASN A 27 3.23 -10.03 8.82
C ASN A 27 3.69 -10.80 10.07
N PRO A 28 4.45 -10.14 10.98
CA PRO A 28 5.02 -10.80 12.15
C PRO A 28 3.97 -11.34 13.12
N PHE A 29 2.77 -10.72 13.14
CA PHE A 29 1.66 -11.12 14.01
C PHE A 29 0.70 -12.12 13.38
N ARG A 30 0.96 -12.59 12.15
CA ARG A 30 0.12 -13.57 11.42
C ARG A 30 -1.34 -13.17 11.39
N MET A 31 -1.61 -11.90 11.10
CA MET A 31 -2.98 -11.42 10.91
C MET A 31 -3.54 -12.03 9.63
N SER A 32 -4.82 -12.44 9.67
CA SER A 32 -5.51 -12.91 8.48
C SER A 32 -5.70 -11.78 7.46
N LEU A 33 -5.76 -12.14 6.18
CA LEU A 33 -6.08 -11.17 5.12
C LEU A 33 -7.40 -10.44 5.40
N ASP A 34 -8.45 -11.11 5.87
CA ASP A 34 -9.72 -10.45 6.18
C ASP A 34 -9.58 -9.35 7.23
N ARG A 35 -8.77 -9.59 8.27
CA ARG A 35 -8.52 -8.61 9.32
C ARG A 35 -7.69 -7.43 8.80
N ILE A 36 -6.70 -7.72 7.98
CA ILE A 36 -5.87 -6.68 7.33
C ILE A 36 -6.76 -5.84 6.40
N LEU A 37 -7.57 -6.48 5.56
CA LEU A 37 -8.47 -5.83 4.62
C LEU A 37 -9.48 -4.93 5.33
N GLN A 38 -10.06 -5.41 6.44
CA GLN A 38 -10.98 -4.60 7.25
C GLN A 38 -10.30 -3.35 7.78
N GLY A 39 -9.13 -3.48 8.42
CA GLY A 39 -8.38 -2.33 8.94
C GLY A 39 -7.94 -1.35 7.83
N LEU A 40 -7.64 -1.86 6.63
CA LEU A 40 -7.34 -1.01 5.48
C LEU A 40 -8.58 -0.20 5.09
N LYS A 41 -9.72 -0.84 4.90
CA LYS A 41 -10.95 -0.14 4.49
C LYS A 41 -11.37 0.95 5.49
N GLU A 42 -11.21 0.69 6.78
CA GLU A 42 -11.50 1.67 7.84
C GLU A 42 -10.57 2.88 7.83
N THR A 43 -9.38 2.77 7.24
CA THR A 43 -8.35 3.84 7.20
C THR A 43 -8.21 4.52 5.84
N LEU A 44 -8.61 3.85 4.75
CA LEU A 44 -8.60 4.40 3.40
C LEU A 44 -9.69 5.48 3.23
N ILE A 45 -9.36 6.53 2.48
CA ILE A 45 -10.30 7.56 2.05
C ILE A 45 -11.35 6.90 1.15
N PHE A 46 -12.62 6.98 1.53
CA PHE A 46 -13.72 6.27 0.87
C PHE A 46 -13.47 4.76 0.69
N GLU A 47 -12.78 4.14 1.65
CA GLU A 47 -12.43 2.70 1.65
C GLU A 47 -11.55 2.26 0.46
N ARG A 48 -11.03 3.20 -0.32
CA ARG A 48 -10.36 2.93 -1.60
C ARG A 48 -9.07 3.69 -1.82
N TYR A 49 -8.96 4.91 -1.30
CA TYR A 49 -7.91 5.83 -1.68
C TYR A 49 -6.95 6.12 -0.52
N PHE A 50 -5.68 6.36 -0.83
CA PHE A 50 -4.68 6.77 0.15
C PHE A 50 -3.65 7.71 -0.48
N TYR A 51 -2.97 8.48 0.36
CA TYR A 51 -1.82 9.27 -0.06
C TYR A 51 -0.56 8.41 -0.01
N PRO A 52 0.11 8.14 -1.14
CA PRO A 52 1.30 7.27 -1.16
C PRO A 52 2.44 7.80 -0.27
N ASP A 53 2.62 9.12 -0.21
CA ASP A 53 3.68 9.76 0.59
C ASP A 53 3.50 9.54 2.10
N GLN A 54 2.26 9.38 2.56
CA GLN A 54 1.96 9.21 3.99
C GLN A 54 2.27 7.81 4.50
N VAL A 55 2.36 6.84 3.59
CA VAL A 55 2.57 5.43 3.90
C VAL A 55 3.92 4.91 3.39
N GLY A 56 4.84 5.83 3.13
CA GLY A 56 6.18 5.52 2.62
C GLY A 56 6.18 4.84 1.25
N ILE A 57 5.12 4.99 0.45
CA ILE A 57 5.08 4.54 -0.94
C ILE A 57 5.64 5.65 -1.82
N LYS A 58 6.73 5.35 -2.53
CA LYS A 58 7.31 6.31 -3.48
C LYS A 58 6.33 6.56 -4.61
N LYS A 59 5.94 7.82 -4.79
CA LYS A 59 5.19 8.28 -5.97
C LYS A 59 5.88 7.85 -7.27
N PHE A 60 5.07 7.49 -8.25
CA PHE A 60 5.54 7.16 -9.59
C PHE A 60 6.28 8.35 -10.24
N LYS A 61 7.32 8.04 -11.02
CA LYS A 61 8.27 9.03 -11.57
C LYS A 61 7.62 10.24 -12.29
N PHE A 62 6.47 10.06 -12.93
CA PHE A 62 5.81 11.14 -13.68
C PHE A 62 5.21 12.24 -12.78
N HIS A 63 4.97 11.95 -11.49
CA HIS A 63 4.51 12.95 -10.53
C HIS A 63 5.61 13.93 -10.11
N ARG A 64 6.89 13.66 -10.40
CA ARG A 64 8.01 14.50 -9.93
C ARG A 64 8.07 15.89 -10.57
N TYR A 65 7.38 16.09 -11.69
CA TYR A 65 7.43 17.33 -12.47
C TYR A 65 6.11 18.11 -12.42
N LEU A 66 5.07 17.57 -11.77
CA LEU A 66 3.77 18.22 -11.61
C LEU A 66 3.68 18.72 -10.17
N LYS A 67 3.75 20.04 -9.99
CA LYS A 67 3.83 20.71 -8.69
C LYS A 67 2.56 20.56 -7.84
N ASP A 68 1.46 20.13 -8.45
CA ASP A 68 0.11 20.04 -7.86
C ASP A 68 -0.49 18.61 -7.94
N ASP A 69 0.32 17.57 -7.77
CA ASP A 69 -0.19 16.20 -7.82
C ASP A 69 -0.77 15.79 -6.45
N TYR A 70 -2.05 16.16 -6.23
CA TYR A 70 -2.94 15.71 -5.14
C TYR A 70 -3.36 14.23 -5.29
N SER A 71 -2.56 13.42 -5.96
CA SER A 71 -2.98 12.15 -6.52
C SER A 71 -2.94 11.07 -5.45
N TRP A 72 -4.14 10.77 -4.97
CA TRP A 72 -4.40 9.53 -4.25
C TRP A 72 -4.11 8.34 -5.13
N TYR A 73 -3.62 7.28 -4.49
CA TYR A 73 -3.52 5.97 -5.11
C TYR A 73 -4.73 5.15 -4.68
N GLU A 74 -5.20 4.31 -5.58
CA GLU A 74 -6.31 3.41 -5.32
C GLU A 74 -5.77 2.06 -4.85
N PHE A 75 -6.30 1.59 -3.74
CA PHE A 75 -6.10 0.24 -3.26
C PHE A 75 -6.77 -0.76 -4.21
N GLU A 76 -6.04 -1.78 -4.62
CA GLU A 76 -6.54 -2.83 -5.51
C GLU A 76 -6.83 -4.13 -4.74
N SER A 77 -5.81 -4.68 -4.06
CA SER A 77 -5.92 -5.97 -3.38
C SER A 77 -4.81 -6.20 -2.36
N ILE A 78 -5.02 -7.17 -1.47
CA ILE A 78 -3.98 -7.76 -0.65
C ILE A 78 -3.96 -9.27 -0.85
N GLU A 79 -2.77 -9.85 -0.80
CA GLU A 79 -2.57 -11.30 -0.95
C GLU A 79 -1.37 -11.76 -0.13
N TYR A 80 -1.35 -13.04 0.23
CA TYR A 80 -0.12 -13.65 0.74
C TYR A 80 0.90 -13.73 -0.39
N TYR A 81 2.14 -13.41 -0.08
CA TYR A 81 3.22 -13.53 -1.03
C TYR A 81 3.96 -14.85 -0.83
N GLU A 82 3.84 -15.71 -1.82
CA GLU A 82 4.42 -17.06 -1.85
C GLU A 82 5.54 -17.09 -2.90
N ASP A 83 6.71 -16.58 -2.53
CA ASP A 83 7.94 -16.74 -3.31
C ASP A 83 9.08 -17.12 -2.37
N GLU A 84 9.57 -18.35 -2.52
CA GLU A 84 10.65 -18.90 -1.71
C GLU A 84 12.01 -18.23 -1.99
N ASN A 85 12.16 -17.54 -3.13
CA ASN A 85 13.40 -16.87 -3.53
C ASN A 85 13.40 -15.36 -3.20
N PHE A 86 12.36 -14.89 -2.54
CA PHE A 86 12.22 -13.50 -2.16
C PHE A 86 13.34 -13.03 -1.23
N LYS A 87 13.85 -11.82 -1.49
CA LYS A 87 14.89 -11.20 -0.68
C LYS A 87 14.28 -10.35 0.41
N ILE A 88 14.77 -10.51 1.65
CA ILE A 88 14.34 -9.68 2.79
C ILE A 88 14.51 -8.18 2.52
N GLU A 89 15.47 -7.78 1.68
CA GLU A 89 15.69 -6.39 1.26
C GLU A 89 14.53 -5.76 0.48
N GLU A 90 13.66 -6.58 -0.09
CA GLU A 90 12.45 -6.14 -0.79
C GLU A 90 11.26 -5.99 0.19
N LEU A 91 11.40 -6.45 1.46
CA LEU A 91 10.45 -6.08 2.51
C LEU A 91 10.68 -4.63 2.87
N ASP A 92 9.59 -3.90 2.93
CA ASP A 92 9.59 -2.62 3.59
C ASP A 92 9.39 -2.85 5.10
N SER A 93 8.44 -2.16 5.72
CA SER A 93 8.09 -2.32 7.12
C SER A 93 7.13 -3.50 7.39
N SER A 94 6.63 -3.57 8.62
CA SER A 94 5.52 -4.46 8.96
C SER A 94 4.19 -3.88 8.50
N ILE A 95 3.23 -4.76 8.16
CA ILE A 95 1.87 -4.35 7.81
C ILE A 95 1.20 -3.55 8.95
N ASN A 96 1.60 -3.78 10.20
CA ASN A 96 1.15 -3.01 11.36
C ASN A 96 1.68 -1.58 11.37
N GLY A 97 2.95 -1.38 11.00
CA GLY A 97 3.52 -0.04 10.84
C GLY A 97 2.78 0.73 9.74
N PHE A 98 2.51 0.06 8.61
CA PHE A 98 1.73 0.62 7.51
C PHE A 98 0.33 1.09 7.95
N PHE A 99 -0.35 0.36 8.84
CA PHE A 99 -1.63 0.80 9.41
C PHE A 99 -1.52 2.06 10.26
N LEU A 100 -0.46 2.17 11.07
CA LEU A 100 -0.25 3.37 11.88
C LEU A 100 -0.03 4.60 11.00
N ASP A 101 0.74 4.44 9.92
CA ASP A 101 0.99 5.48 8.94
C ASP A 101 -0.29 5.92 8.21
N LEU A 102 -1.20 4.98 7.90
CA LEU A 102 -2.53 5.28 7.35
C LEU A 102 -3.46 5.99 8.36
N GLY A 103 -3.39 5.62 9.64
CA GLY A 103 -4.31 6.06 10.70
C GLY A 103 -4.02 7.45 11.30
N HIS A 104 -2.90 8.09 10.96
CA HIS A 104 -2.56 9.45 11.43
C HIS A 104 -3.48 10.57 10.91
N MET A 105 -4.58 10.23 10.23
CA MET A 105 -5.66 11.12 9.79
C MET A 105 -6.96 11.05 10.61
N ALA A 106 -6.99 10.33 11.73
CA ALA A 106 -8.12 10.35 12.65
C ALA A 106 -7.86 11.28 13.85
N PHE A 107 -8.04 12.59 13.66
CA PHE A 107 -8.34 13.54 14.74
C PHE A 107 -9.43 14.51 14.30
#